data_AF-A0A7X9P4V2-F1
#
_entry.id   AF-A0A7X9P4V2-F1
#
_cell.length_a   1.000
_cell.length_b   1.000
_cell.length_c   1.000
_cell.angle_alpha   90.00
_cell.angle_beta   90.00
_cell.angle_gamma   90.00
#
_symmetry.space_group_name_H-M   'P 1'
#
loop_
_entity.id
_entity.type
_entity.pdbx_description
1 polymer ?
#
loop_
_entity_poly.entity_id
_entity_poly.type
_entity_poly.pdbx_seq_one_letter_code
_entity_poly.pdbx_strand_id
1 'polypeptide(L)'
;MRKDLFLFLVTFVLIIVFTLIFISFENSTKADASISISEGTLNKFLIAVGDLTNTEKFSVLGLSGTYTWLVQNPQIKLIGGKARFTGDVTITINPGNIVTKSKADGEVSVNYDINTNKIQIRVTKAIVEIKTKIMNNMVKIAEIDLAKYYQIAFDFPGPKPFESSVDVKMPDGKIKKIKIDFIPVLSIIDGAIVVGSELRYTPTN
;
A
#
# COMPACT_ATOMS: atom_id res chain seq x y z
N MET A 1 -10.78 -1.83 52.89
CA MET A 1 -11.55 -0.61 52.53
C MET A 1 -10.78 0.37 51.64
N ARG A 2 -9.64 0.94 52.06
CA ARG A 2 -8.90 1.95 51.25
C ARG A 2 -8.18 1.37 50.02
N LYS A 3 -7.71 0.12 50.07
CA LYS A 3 -7.09 -0.59 48.93
C LYS A 3 -8.12 -1.03 47.88
N ASP A 4 -9.29 -1.47 48.33
CA ASP A 4 -10.38 -1.91 47.45
C ASP A 4 -10.97 -0.73 46.67
N LEU A 5 -11.11 0.43 47.33
CA LEU A 5 -11.51 1.68 46.69
C LEU A 5 -10.47 2.15 45.65
N PHE A 6 -9.18 2.04 45.96
CA PHE A 6 -8.10 2.40 45.03
C PHE A 6 -8.07 1.46 43.82
N LEU A 7 -8.19 0.14 44.03
CA LEU A 7 -8.22 -0.84 42.95
C LEU A 7 -9.42 -0.61 42.03
N PHE A 8 -10.61 -0.38 42.62
CA PHE A 8 -11.82 -0.06 41.88
C PHE A 8 -11.65 1.19 40.99
N LEU A 9 -11.05 2.26 41.54
CA LEU A 9 -10.82 3.52 40.83
C LEU A 9 -9.84 3.33 39.65
N VAL A 10 -8.79 2.52 39.83
CA VAL A 10 -7.83 2.20 38.76
C VAL A 10 -8.50 1.40 37.64
N THR A 11 -9.29 0.36 37.98
CA THR A 11 -10.05 -0.39 36.95
C THR A 11 -11.07 0.48 36.23
N PHE A 12 -11.75 1.39 36.94
CA PHE A 12 -12.74 2.28 36.35
C PHE A 12 -12.09 3.27 35.37
N VAL A 13 -10.93 3.84 35.72
CA VAL A 13 -10.16 4.71 34.82
C VAL A 13 -9.67 3.93 33.60
N LEU A 14 -9.17 2.70 33.76
CA LEU A 14 -8.74 1.86 32.63
C LEU A 14 -9.88 1.55 31.66
N ILE A 15 -11.09 1.28 32.18
CA ILE A 15 -12.29 1.06 31.35
C ILE A 15 -12.66 2.32 30.59
N ILE A 16 -12.63 3.50 31.22
CA ILE A 16 -12.92 4.78 30.54
C ILE A 16 -11.90 5.04 29.45
N VAL A 17 -10.60 4.87 29.72
CA VAL A 17 -9.54 5.05 28.73
C VAL A 17 -9.72 4.08 27.56
N PHE A 18 -10.01 2.81 27.84
CA PHE A 18 -10.26 1.80 26.81
C PHE A 18 -11.50 2.13 25.95
N THR A 19 -12.56 2.64 26.57
CA THR A 19 -13.80 3.05 25.88
C THR A 19 -13.58 4.29 25.01
N LEU A 20 -12.83 5.28 25.49
CA LEU A 20 -12.48 6.48 24.72
C LEU A 20 -11.58 6.16 23.51
N ILE A 21 -10.67 5.19 23.65
CA ILE A 21 -9.85 4.71 22.53
C ILE A 21 -10.74 4.01 21.48
N PHE A 22 -11.72 3.21 21.92
CA PHE A 22 -12.67 2.55 21.01
C PHE A 22 -13.56 3.53 20.24
N ILE A 23 -14.10 4.56 20.90
CA ILE A 23 -14.93 5.59 20.25
C ILE A 23 -14.12 6.40 19.21
N SER A 24 -12.83 6.60 19.47
CA SER A 24 -11.93 7.30 18.54
C SER A 24 -11.68 6.50 17.25
N PHE A 25 -11.87 5.17 17.26
CA PHE A 25 -11.69 4.29 16.11
C PHE A 25 -12.88 4.28 15.14
N GLU A 26 -14.09 4.62 15.60
CA GLU A 26 -15.30 4.63 14.74
C GLU A 26 -15.46 5.89 13.89
N ASN A 27 -14.64 6.93 14.12
CA ASN A 27 -14.64 8.16 13.33
C ASN A 27 -13.86 8.04 12.00
N SER A 28 -13.84 6.87 11.38
CA SER A 28 -13.49 6.76 9.96
C SER A 28 -14.65 7.33 9.16
N THR A 29 -14.44 8.43 8.43
CA THR A 29 -15.42 8.96 7.48
C THR A 29 -15.89 7.83 6.56
N LYS A 30 -17.13 7.38 6.76
CA LYS A 30 -17.71 6.30 5.97
C LYS A 30 -18.09 6.90 4.63
N ALA A 31 -17.39 6.49 3.57
CA ALA A 31 -17.73 6.90 2.22
C ALA A 31 -19.17 6.47 1.86
N ASP A 32 -19.91 7.32 1.16
CA ASP A 32 -21.25 7.03 0.66
C ASP A 32 -21.20 6.08 -0.55
N ALA A 33 -20.15 6.21 -1.36
CA ALA A 33 -19.81 5.30 -2.45
C ALA A 33 -18.33 4.95 -2.39
N SER A 34 -17.98 3.68 -2.58
CA SER A 34 -16.58 3.22 -2.53
C SER A 34 -16.27 2.09 -3.50
N ILE A 35 -14.98 1.98 -3.79
CA ILE A 35 -14.35 0.91 -4.55
C ILE A 35 -13.37 0.22 -3.60
N SER A 36 -13.38 -1.11 -3.63
CA SER A 36 -12.44 -1.94 -2.88
C SER A 36 -11.54 -2.72 -3.84
N ILE A 37 -10.24 -2.54 -3.70
CA ILE A 37 -9.21 -3.26 -4.46
C ILE A 37 -8.59 -4.28 -3.51
N SER A 38 -8.91 -5.55 -3.73
CA SER A 38 -8.41 -6.64 -2.88
C SER A 38 -6.90 -6.87 -3.08
N GLU A 39 -6.23 -7.33 -2.01
CA GLU A 39 -4.85 -7.85 -2.06
C GLU A 39 -4.70 -8.90 -3.18
N GLY A 40 -5.71 -9.78 -3.33
CA GLY A 40 -5.74 -10.79 -4.38
C GLY A 40 -5.70 -10.19 -5.79
N THR A 41 -6.34 -9.05 -6.03
CA THR A 41 -6.28 -8.35 -7.31
C THR A 41 -4.86 -7.89 -7.63
N LEU A 42 -4.16 -7.32 -6.64
CA LEU A 42 -2.77 -6.87 -6.80
C LEU A 42 -1.83 -8.07 -7.05
N ASN A 43 -2.03 -9.16 -6.32
CA ASN A 43 -1.20 -10.35 -6.44
C ASN A 43 -1.45 -11.12 -7.75
N LYS A 44 -2.66 -11.09 -8.31
CA LYS A 44 -2.92 -11.63 -9.66
C LYS A 44 -2.06 -10.94 -10.72
N PHE A 45 -1.85 -9.63 -10.61
CA PHE A 45 -0.91 -8.94 -11.50
C PHE A 45 0.51 -9.43 -11.33
N LEU A 46 1.00 -9.50 -10.09
CA LEU A 46 2.38 -9.92 -9.81
C LEU A 46 2.64 -11.37 -10.28
N ILE A 47 1.65 -12.25 -10.13
CA ILE A 47 1.69 -13.61 -10.69
C ILE A 47 1.76 -13.57 -12.23
N ALA A 48 1.02 -12.67 -12.88
CA ALA A 48 1.04 -12.54 -14.34
C ALA A 48 2.37 -11.96 -14.87
N VAL A 49 3.05 -11.10 -14.09
CA VAL A 49 4.42 -10.65 -14.39
C VAL A 49 5.39 -11.83 -14.34
N GLY A 50 5.22 -12.73 -13.37
CA GLY A 50 6.03 -13.93 -13.20
C GLY A 50 7.40 -13.65 -12.58
N ASP A 51 8.29 -14.64 -12.71
CA ASP A 51 9.63 -14.58 -12.16
C ASP A 51 10.49 -13.56 -12.92
N LEU A 52 11.25 -12.74 -12.19
CA LEU A 52 12.19 -11.78 -12.78
C LEU A 52 13.62 -12.20 -12.51
N THR A 53 14.45 -12.22 -13.56
CA THR A 53 15.86 -12.57 -13.45
C THR A 53 16.74 -11.65 -14.26
N ASN A 54 17.93 -11.36 -13.76
CA ASN A 54 18.97 -10.68 -14.53
C ASN A 54 20.37 -11.09 -14.07
N THR A 55 21.35 -10.96 -14.96
CA THR A 55 22.75 -11.24 -14.70
C THR A 55 23.59 -10.01 -14.99
N GLU A 56 24.37 -9.59 -14.02
CA GLU A 56 25.20 -8.38 -14.10
C GLU A 56 26.64 -8.70 -13.70
N LYS A 57 27.59 -7.88 -14.15
CA LYS A 57 29.01 -8.00 -13.79
C LYS A 57 29.31 -7.17 -12.55
N PHE A 58 30.23 -7.65 -11.71
CA PHE A 58 30.77 -6.87 -10.60
C PHE A 58 32.30 -6.88 -10.61
N SER A 59 32.90 -5.84 -10.04
CA SER A 59 34.34 -5.74 -9.78
C SER A 59 34.56 -4.95 -8.49
N VAL A 60 34.95 -5.64 -7.41
CA VAL A 60 35.09 -5.05 -6.06
C VAL A 60 36.29 -5.69 -5.36
N LEU A 61 37.17 -4.87 -4.79
CA LEU A 61 38.35 -5.32 -4.00
C LEU A 61 39.22 -6.37 -4.73
N GLY A 62 39.41 -6.21 -6.04
CA GLY A 62 40.22 -7.12 -6.87
C GLY A 62 39.52 -8.43 -7.25
N LEU A 63 38.28 -8.66 -6.79
CA LEU A 63 37.43 -9.75 -7.28
C LEU A 63 36.56 -9.23 -8.42
N SER A 64 36.44 -10.02 -9.48
CA SER A 64 35.52 -9.75 -10.58
C SER A 64 34.74 -11.00 -10.94
N GLY A 65 33.55 -10.81 -11.48
CA GLY A 65 32.65 -11.90 -11.74
C GLY A 65 31.28 -11.44 -12.22
N THR A 66 30.31 -12.33 -12.11
CA THR A 66 28.90 -12.03 -12.35
C THR A 66 28.06 -12.41 -11.15
N TYR A 67 26.97 -11.67 -10.94
CA TYR A 67 25.88 -12.12 -10.08
C TYR A 67 24.62 -12.23 -10.92
N THR A 68 23.84 -13.28 -10.67
CA THR A 68 22.49 -13.45 -11.19
C THR A 68 21.53 -13.34 -10.02
N TRP A 69 20.51 -12.51 -10.15
CA TRP A 69 19.42 -12.44 -9.19
C TRP A 69 18.15 -12.95 -9.84
N LEU A 70 17.37 -13.71 -9.08
CA LEU A 70 16.07 -14.26 -9.46
C LEU A 70 15.07 -13.91 -8.35
N VAL A 71 14.01 -13.20 -8.70
CA VAL A 71 12.89 -12.88 -7.81
C VAL A 71 11.73 -13.78 -8.15
N GLN A 72 11.21 -14.47 -7.14
CA GLN A 72 10.08 -15.38 -7.22
C GLN A 72 9.04 -15.02 -6.17
N ASN A 73 7.81 -15.49 -6.37
CA ASN A 73 6.69 -15.27 -5.46
C ASN A 73 6.50 -13.80 -5.04
N PRO A 74 6.55 -12.81 -5.97
CA PRO A 74 6.29 -11.43 -5.60
C PRO A 74 4.85 -11.26 -5.10
N GLN A 75 4.69 -10.57 -3.98
CA GLN A 75 3.40 -10.31 -3.34
C GLN A 75 3.33 -8.90 -2.77
N ILE A 76 2.16 -8.28 -2.88
CA ILE A 76 1.74 -7.17 -2.05
C ILE A 76 0.92 -7.70 -0.88
N LYS A 77 1.23 -7.19 0.31
CA LYS A 77 0.49 -7.42 1.55
C LYS A 77 -0.17 -6.13 2.01
N LEU A 78 -1.47 -6.20 2.25
CA LEU A 78 -2.29 -5.12 2.79
C LEU A 78 -2.62 -5.47 4.24
N ILE A 79 -1.90 -4.88 5.20
CA ILE A 79 -2.04 -5.21 6.61
C ILE A 79 -1.72 -4.00 7.50
N GLY A 80 -2.53 -3.78 8.53
CA GLY A 80 -2.28 -2.77 9.56
C GLY A 80 -2.18 -1.36 8.98
N GLY A 81 -3.06 -1.00 8.03
CA GLY A 81 -3.06 0.32 7.41
C GLY A 81 -1.97 0.57 6.37
N LYS A 82 -1.22 -0.47 5.96
CA LYS A 82 -0.05 -0.34 5.09
C LYS A 82 -0.09 -1.34 3.94
N ALA A 83 0.51 -0.93 2.82
CA ALA A 83 0.81 -1.80 1.70
C ALA A 83 2.33 -2.07 1.66
N ARG A 84 2.71 -3.35 1.57
CA ARG A 84 4.11 -3.81 1.56
C ARG A 84 4.35 -4.74 0.38
N PHE A 85 5.49 -4.58 -0.29
CA PHE A 85 5.94 -5.53 -1.29
C PHE A 85 6.84 -6.57 -0.63
N THR A 86 6.72 -7.82 -1.04
CA THR A 86 7.58 -8.92 -0.61
C THR A 86 7.92 -9.82 -1.80
N GLY A 87 9.06 -10.48 -1.76
CA GLY A 87 9.42 -11.50 -2.75
C GLY A 87 10.57 -12.38 -2.26
N ASP A 88 10.64 -13.60 -2.76
CA ASP A 88 11.76 -14.50 -2.50
C ASP A 88 12.86 -14.22 -3.52
N VAL A 89 14.09 -13.98 -3.06
CA VAL A 89 15.21 -13.63 -3.94
C VAL A 89 16.31 -14.67 -3.83
N THR A 90 16.70 -15.23 -4.96
CA THR A 90 17.87 -16.10 -5.09
C THR A 90 18.97 -15.34 -5.80
N ILE A 91 20.14 -15.32 -5.19
CA ILE A 91 21.34 -14.66 -5.71
C ILE A 91 22.37 -15.74 -6.00
N THR A 92 22.91 -15.79 -7.21
CA THR A 92 23.98 -16.69 -7.63
C THR A 92 25.20 -15.88 -8.04
N ILE A 93 26.34 -16.07 -7.39
CA ILE A 93 27.59 -15.34 -7.66
C ILE A 93 28.63 -16.27 -8.31
N ASN A 94 29.22 -15.80 -9.40
CA ASN A 94 30.28 -16.47 -10.16
C ASN A 94 31.52 -15.57 -10.29
N PRO A 95 32.74 -16.11 -10.31
CA PRO A 95 33.07 -17.53 -10.12
C PRO A 95 32.83 -17.98 -8.67
N GLY A 96 32.52 -19.27 -8.47
CA GLY A 96 32.32 -19.86 -7.13
C GLY A 96 30.96 -20.52 -6.89
N ASN A 97 29.99 -20.36 -7.81
CA ASN A 97 28.65 -20.95 -7.70
C ASN A 97 28.00 -20.73 -6.33
N ILE A 98 28.21 -19.56 -5.72
CA ILE A 98 27.69 -19.25 -4.40
C ILE A 98 26.23 -18.87 -4.56
N VAL A 99 25.33 -19.63 -3.94
CA VAL A 99 23.88 -19.38 -3.97
C VAL A 99 23.40 -18.93 -2.59
N THR A 100 22.78 -17.76 -2.54
CA THR A 100 22.18 -17.20 -1.33
C THR A 100 20.71 -16.93 -1.57
N LYS A 101 19.88 -17.20 -0.55
CA LYS A 101 18.46 -16.83 -0.55
C LYS A 101 18.22 -15.68 0.42
N SER A 102 17.42 -14.72 0.01
CA SER A 102 16.98 -13.59 0.83
C SER A 102 15.51 -13.26 0.56
N LYS A 103 14.96 -12.35 1.36
CA LYS A 103 13.66 -11.73 1.11
C LYS A 103 13.90 -10.34 0.54
N ALA A 104 13.10 -9.96 -0.45
CA ALA A 104 12.90 -8.55 -0.77
C ALA A 104 11.76 -8.04 0.10
N ASP A 105 11.99 -6.91 0.78
CA ASP A 105 10.96 -6.19 1.52
C ASP A 105 10.90 -4.76 0.99
N GLY A 106 9.69 -4.31 0.69
CA GLY A 106 9.47 -3.05 0.01
C GLY A 106 8.26 -2.27 0.50
N GLU A 107 8.24 -1.00 0.12
CA GLU A 107 7.15 -0.08 0.35
C GLU A 107 6.29 0.06 -0.90
N VAL A 108 4.98 0.13 -0.69
CA VAL A 108 4.00 0.37 -1.74
C VAL A 108 3.25 1.63 -1.38
N SER A 109 3.29 2.63 -2.25
CA SER A 109 2.43 3.80 -2.14
C SER A 109 1.07 3.51 -2.75
N VAL A 110 0.04 4.03 -2.08
CA VAL A 110 -1.34 4.03 -2.55
C VAL A 110 -1.80 5.48 -2.49
N ASN A 111 -2.18 6.04 -3.63
CA ASN A 111 -2.61 7.42 -3.74
C ASN A 111 -3.92 7.51 -4.53
N TYR A 112 -4.75 8.49 -4.21
CA TYR A 112 -5.93 8.83 -4.99
C TYR A 112 -5.80 10.25 -5.53
N ASP A 113 -5.58 10.38 -6.84
CA ASP A 113 -5.57 11.66 -7.52
C ASP A 113 -7.00 12.06 -7.88
N ILE A 114 -7.48 13.08 -7.18
CA ILE A 114 -8.83 13.62 -7.27
C ILE A 114 -9.08 14.41 -8.56
N ASN A 115 -8.01 14.96 -9.14
CA ASN A 115 -8.10 15.76 -10.37
C ASN A 115 -8.31 14.84 -11.57
N THR A 116 -7.56 13.75 -11.62
CA THR A 116 -7.67 12.74 -12.68
C THR A 116 -8.66 11.61 -12.36
N ASN A 117 -9.20 11.59 -11.13
CA ASN A 117 -10.05 10.52 -10.61
C ASN A 117 -9.42 9.14 -10.75
N LYS A 118 -8.15 9.00 -10.34
CA LYS A 118 -7.36 7.77 -10.49
C LYS A 118 -6.76 7.31 -9.18
N ILE A 119 -6.93 6.03 -8.89
CA ILE A 119 -6.26 5.34 -7.79
C ILE A 119 -4.95 4.76 -8.33
N GLN A 120 -3.84 5.17 -7.74
CA GLN A 120 -2.48 4.82 -8.15
C GLN A 120 -1.84 3.94 -7.07
N ILE A 121 -1.33 2.78 -7.47
CA ILE A 121 -0.65 1.83 -6.57
C ILE A 121 0.72 1.54 -7.14
N ARG A 122 1.79 1.85 -6.41
CA ARG A 122 3.17 1.75 -6.91
C ARG A 122 4.09 1.17 -5.86
N VAL A 123 4.93 0.20 -6.24
CA VAL A 123 6.08 -0.20 -5.41
C VAL A 123 7.09 0.95 -5.47
N THR A 124 7.32 1.66 -4.37
CA THR A 124 8.19 2.84 -4.32
C THR A 124 9.62 2.52 -3.92
N LYS A 125 9.80 1.42 -3.18
CA LYS A 125 11.10 0.96 -2.71
C LYS A 125 11.08 -0.54 -2.56
N ALA A 126 12.04 -1.26 -3.12
CA ALA A 126 12.22 -2.68 -2.86
C ALA A 126 13.70 -3.03 -3.09
N ILE A 127 14.51 -2.81 -2.05
CA ILE A 127 15.97 -2.88 -2.17
C ILE A 127 16.48 -4.24 -1.69
N VAL A 128 17.31 -4.87 -2.51
CA VAL A 128 18.03 -6.11 -2.18
C VAL A 128 19.52 -5.84 -2.23
N GLU A 129 20.20 -6.05 -1.11
CA GLU A 129 21.66 -5.95 -1.06
C GLU A 129 22.30 -7.29 -1.41
N ILE A 130 23.20 -7.28 -2.38
CA ILE A 130 24.02 -8.45 -2.70
C ILE A 130 25.34 -8.32 -1.95
N LYS A 131 25.61 -9.31 -1.10
CA LYS A 131 26.85 -9.39 -0.31
C LYS A 131 27.53 -10.72 -0.53
N THR A 132 28.86 -10.72 -0.53
CA THR A 132 29.70 -11.92 -0.57
C THR A 132 30.80 -11.86 0.49
N LYS A 133 31.33 -13.00 0.89
CA LYS A 133 32.40 -13.09 1.90
C LYS A 133 33.77 -12.99 1.24
N ILE A 134 34.57 -12.01 1.63
CA ILE A 134 35.96 -11.80 1.18
C ILE A 134 36.86 -11.74 2.40
N MET A 135 37.85 -12.63 2.51
CA MET A 135 38.83 -12.66 3.61
C MET A 135 38.18 -12.51 5.00
N ASN A 136 37.13 -13.29 5.26
CA ASN A 136 36.28 -13.26 6.46
C ASN A 136 35.35 -12.06 6.69
N ASN A 137 35.32 -11.07 5.79
CA ASN A 137 34.42 -9.93 5.87
C ASN A 137 33.27 -10.04 4.85
N MET A 138 32.06 -9.64 5.24
CA MET A 138 30.94 -9.51 4.31
C MET A 138 31.08 -8.19 3.53
N VAL A 139 31.22 -8.28 2.22
CA VAL A 139 31.39 -7.14 1.32
C VAL A 139 30.16 -7.02 0.43
N LYS A 140 29.56 -5.82 0.40
CA LYS A 140 28.49 -5.48 -0.53
C LYS A 140 29.07 -5.34 -1.94
N ILE A 141 28.54 -6.11 -2.89
CA ILE A 141 28.97 -6.06 -4.29
C ILE A 141 27.96 -5.35 -5.20
N ALA A 142 26.68 -5.33 -4.81
CA ALA A 142 25.64 -4.62 -5.56
C ALA A 142 24.43 -4.31 -4.67
N GLU A 143 23.58 -3.42 -5.20
CA GLU A 143 22.26 -3.11 -4.67
C GLU A 143 21.27 -3.14 -5.83
N ILE A 144 20.19 -3.90 -5.69
CA ILE A 144 19.14 -4.00 -6.70
C ILE A 144 17.91 -3.30 -6.17
N ASP A 145 17.37 -2.36 -6.94
CA ASP A 145 16.08 -1.74 -6.66
C ASP A 145 15.00 -2.39 -7.53
N LEU A 146 14.27 -3.33 -6.93
CA LEU A 146 13.19 -4.07 -7.58
C LEU A 146 11.98 -3.19 -7.92
N ALA A 147 11.84 -2.02 -7.28
CA ALA A 147 10.76 -1.07 -7.59
C ALA A 147 10.83 -0.58 -9.05
N LYS A 148 12.03 -0.54 -9.65
CA LYS A 148 12.23 -0.16 -11.06
C LYS A 148 11.64 -1.17 -12.04
N TYR A 149 11.54 -2.43 -11.64
CA TYR A 149 11.03 -3.52 -12.47
C TYR A 149 9.54 -3.79 -12.18
N TYR A 150 9.13 -3.74 -10.92
CA TYR A 150 7.72 -3.86 -10.52
C TYR A 150 7.00 -2.51 -10.57
N GLN A 151 6.93 -1.92 -11.77
CA GLN A 151 6.15 -0.71 -12.02
C GLN A 151 4.68 -1.07 -12.17
N ILE A 152 4.02 -1.36 -11.04
CA ILE A 152 2.56 -1.50 -11.01
C ILE A 152 1.99 -0.16 -11.49
N ALA A 153 1.30 -0.19 -12.62
CA ALA A 153 0.72 0.97 -13.28
C ALA A 153 -0.77 0.72 -13.57
N PHE A 154 -1.50 0.14 -12.61
CA PHE A 154 -2.95 0.13 -12.69
C PHE A 154 -3.46 1.44 -12.12
N ASP A 155 -3.94 2.28 -13.03
CA ASP A 155 -4.87 3.33 -12.67
C ASP A 155 -6.25 2.69 -12.57
N PHE A 156 -6.81 2.60 -11.37
CA PHE A 156 -8.22 2.27 -11.21
C PHE A 156 -9.04 3.57 -11.28
N PRO A 157 -10.21 3.56 -11.93
CA PRO A 157 -11.12 4.69 -11.84
C PRO A 157 -11.52 4.90 -10.38
N GLY A 158 -11.46 6.13 -9.92
CA GLY A 158 -11.86 6.50 -8.57
C GLY A 158 -13.37 6.76 -8.46
N PRO A 159 -13.87 6.85 -7.21
CA PRO A 159 -15.30 6.97 -6.91
C PRO A 159 -15.84 8.41 -7.00
N LYS A 160 -15.09 9.38 -7.56
CA LYS A 160 -15.60 10.74 -7.73
C LYS A 160 -16.81 10.73 -8.68
N PRO A 161 -17.93 11.39 -8.33
CA PRO A 161 -19.05 11.57 -9.23
C PRO A 161 -18.63 12.27 -10.53
N PHE A 162 -19.22 11.86 -11.65
CA PHE A 162 -19.01 12.51 -12.94
C PHE A 162 -19.64 13.90 -12.98
N GLU A 163 -20.84 14.04 -12.39
CA GLU A 163 -21.60 15.29 -12.37
C GLU A 163 -21.24 16.13 -11.13
N SER A 164 -21.05 17.44 -11.33
CA SER A 164 -20.87 18.42 -10.26
C SER A 164 -22.18 19.10 -9.83
N SER A 165 -23.26 18.85 -10.58
CA SER A 165 -24.61 19.32 -10.24
C SER A 165 -25.68 18.49 -10.94
N VAL A 166 -26.90 18.52 -10.43
CA VAL A 166 -28.08 17.94 -11.07
C VAL A 166 -29.24 18.93 -11.03
N ASP A 167 -30.02 18.97 -12.11
CA ASP A 167 -31.21 19.81 -12.22
C ASP A 167 -32.46 18.99 -11.91
N VAL A 168 -33.25 19.45 -10.93
CA VAL A 168 -34.49 18.78 -10.51
C VAL A 168 -35.68 19.65 -10.93
N LYS A 169 -36.56 19.09 -11.75
CA LYS A 169 -37.81 19.74 -12.15
C LYS A 169 -38.82 19.65 -11.00
N MET A 170 -39.24 20.81 -10.50
CA MET A 170 -40.20 20.92 -9.41
C MET A 170 -41.65 20.92 -9.94
N PRO A 171 -42.65 20.56 -9.11
CA PRO A 171 -44.07 20.57 -9.53
C PRO A 171 -44.59 21.94 -9.96
N ASP A 172 -44.02 23.04 -9.46
CA ASP A 172 -44.36 24.42 -9.86
C ASP A 172 -43.71 24.84 -11.19
N GLY A 173 -43.05 23.91 -11.88
CA GLY A 173 -42.36 24.14 -13.15
C GLY A 173 -40.97 24.75 -13.01
N LYS A 174 -40.52 25.14 -11.82
CA LYS A 174 -39.16 25.66 -11.60
C LYS A 174 -38.13 24.55 -11.69
N ILE A 175 -36.90 24.92 -12.06
CA ILE A 175 -35.74 24.03 -12.03
C ILE A 175 -34.94 24.36 -10.78
N LYS A 176 -34.74 23.36 -9.92
CA LYS A 176 -33.87 23.47 -8.75
C LYS A 176 -32.52 22.82 -9.08
N LYS A 177 -31.47 23.62 -9.19
CA LYS A 177 -30.10 23.11 -9.37
C LYS A 177 -29.55 22.68 -8.00
N ILE A 178 -29.03 21.45 -7.94
CA ILE A 178 -28.39 20.89 -6.76
C ILE A 178 -26.92 20.69 -7.09
N LYS A 179 -26.03 21.41 -6.40
CA LYS A 179 -24.59 21.18 -6.47
C LYS A 179 -24.23 19.90 -5.73
N ILE A 180 -23.30 19.14 -6.29
CA ILE A 180 -22.73 17.92 -5.74
C ILE A 180 -21.27 18.20 -5.42
N ASP A 181 -20.95 18.30 -4.14
CA ASP A 181 -19.59 18.31 -3.63
C ASP A 181 -19.22 16.91 -3.13
N PHE A 182 -17.93 16.60 -3.08
CA PHE A 182 -17.46 15.33 -2.52
C PHE A 182 -16.19 15.52 -1.68
N ILE A 183 -16.01 14.61 -0.73
CA ILE A 183 -14.80 14.50 0.08
C ILE A 183 -14.20 13.12 -0.17
N PRO A 184 -12.92 13.04 -0.59
CA PRO A 184 -12.25 11.77 -0.83
C PRO A 184 -12.01 11.03 0.48
N VAL A 185 -12.21 9.72 0.45
CA VAL A 185 -11.83 8.81 1.55
C VAL A 185 -10.84 7.80 0.98
N LEU A 186 -9.70 7.63 1.64
CA LEU A 186 -8.72 6.59 1.31
C LEU A 186 -8.33 5.86 2.59
N SER A 187 -8.46 4.54 2.59
CA SER A 187 -8.04 3.69 3.69
C SER A 187 -7.43 2.41 3.16
N ILE A 188 -6.46 1.88 3.90
CA ILE A 188 -5.94 0.53 3.69
C ILE A 188 -6.40 -0.28 4.90
N ILE A 189 -7.19 -1.31 4.64
CA ILE A 189 -7.61 -2.28 5.66
C ILE A 189 -6.94 -3.62 5.36
N ASP A 190 -7.01 -4.54 6.30
CA ASP A 190 -6.44 -5.87 6.11
C ASP A 190 -7.07 -6.52 4.86
N GLY A 191 -6.21 -6.85 3.89
CA GLY A 191 -6.58 -7.47 2.63
C GLY A 191 -7.18 -6.54 1.56
N ALA A 192 -7.36 -5.24 1.78
CA ALA A 192 -7.94 -4.34 0.76
C ALA A 192 -7.53 -2.87 0.87
N ILE A 193 -7.46 -2.21 -0.29
CA ILE A 193 -7.44 -0.75 -0.41
C ILE A 193 -8.88 -0.30 -0.65
N VAL A 194 -9.38 0.62 0.16
CA VAL A 194 -10.73 1.19 0.03
C VAL A 194 -10.59 2.66 -0.33
N VAL A 195 -11.14 3.03 -1.48
CA VAL A 195 -11.22 4.43 -1.93
C VAL A 195 -12.69 4.78 -2.08
N GLY A 196 -13.09 5.89 -1.49
CA GLY A 196 -14.49 6.32 -1.44
C GLY A 196 -14.69 7.81 -1.63
N SER A 197 -15.96 8.20 -1.71
CA SER A 197 -16.40 9.59 -1.69
C SER A 197 -17.57 9.75 -0.74
N GLU A 198 -17.45 10.68 0.20
CA GLU A 198 -18.58 11.26 0.94
C GLU A 198 -19.19 12.34 0.06
N LEU A 199 -20.51 12.35 -0.12
CA LEU A 199 -21.22 13.25 -1.01
C LEU A 199 -21.99 14.31 -0.23
N ARG A 200 -21.94 15.55 -0.71
CA ARG A 200 -22.68 16.68 -0.14
C ARG A 200 -23.52 17.35 -1.19
N TYR A 201 -24.81 17.47 -0.91
CA TYR A 201 -25.78 18.08 -1.81
C TYR A 201 -26.18 19.46 -1.30
N THR A 202 -25.93 20.50 -2.08
CA THR A 202 -26.28 21.87 -1.72
C THR A 202 -27.17 22.48 -2.79
N PRO A 203 -28.39 22.95 -2.45
CA PRO A 203 -29.17 23.73 -3.39
C PRO A 203 -28.42 24.99 -3.82
N THR A 204 -28.31 25.21 -5.13
CA THR A 204 -27.85 26.48 -5.68
C THR A 204 -29.07 27.17 -6.26
N ASN A 205 -29.45 28.28 -5.64
CA ASN A 205 -30.61 29.10 -6.04
C ASN A 205 -30.54 29.51 -7.51
#